data_AF-X0T7A4-F1
#
_entry.id   AF-X0T7A4-F1
#
_cell.length_a   1.000
_cell.length_b   1.000
_cell.length_c   1.000
_cell.angle_alpha   90.00
_cell.angle_beta   90.00
_cell.angle_gamma   90.00
#
_symmetry.space_group_name_H-M   'P 1'
#
loop_
_entity.id
_entity.type
_entity.pdbx_description
1 polymer ?
#
loop_
_entity_poly.entity_id
_entity_poly.type
_entity_poly.pdbx_seq_one_letter_code
_entity_poly.pdbx_strand_id
1 'polypeptide(L)' 'LKTRLLSEAEAAGAETVYGIDMLAWQGALAFEKWTGVQAPVDLMKREAIRLLEKHET' A
#
# COMPACT_ATOMS: atom_id res chain seq x y z
N LEU A 1 -9.65 -3.05 4.61
CA LEU A 1 -8.81 -2.40 3.54
C LEU A 1 -9.54 -1.56 2.46
N LYS A 2 -10.66 -2.01 1.87
CA LYS A 2 -11.34 -1.25 0.80
C LYS A 2 -12.16 -0.09 1.37
N THR A 3 -11.91 1.14 0.93
CA THR A 3 -12.62 2.34 1.41
C THR A 3 -13.95 2.55 0.68
N ARG A 4 -14.82 3.40 1.21
CA ARG A 4 -16.09 3.77 0.53
C ARG A 4 -15.86 4.30 -0.88
N LEU A 5 -14.89 5.19 -1.05
CA LEU A 5 -14.53 5.76 -2.35
C LEU A 5 -14.15 4.68 -3.36
N LEU A 6 -13.32 3.70 -2.95
CA LEU A 6 -12.92 2.60 -3.82
C LEU A 6 -14.10 1.69 -4.17
N SER A 7 -15.02 1.47 -3.23
CA SER A 7 -16.26 0.70 -3.49
C SER A 7 -17.17 1.38 -4.51
N GLU A 8 -17.37 2.68 -4.38
CA GLU A 8 -18.16 3.46 -5.33
C GLU A 8 -17.50 3.54 -6.71
N ALA A 9 -16.17 3.70 -6.77
CA ALA A 9 -15.41 3.74 -8.02
C ALA A 9 -15.48 2.40 -8.78
N GLU A 10 -15.28 1.26 -8.09
CA GLU A 10 -15.44 -0.06 -8.72
C GLU A 10 -16.89 -0.29 -9.19
N ALA A 11 -17.89 0.13 -8.42
CA ALA A 11 -19.30 0.01 -8.82
C ALA A 11 -19.63 0.87 -10.05
N ALA A 12 -18.93 1.98 -10.25
CA ALA A 12 -19.01 2.82 -11.44
C ALA A 12 -18.22 2.27 -12.64
N GLY A 13 -17.53 1.12 -12.49
CA GLY A 13 -16.71 0.51 -13.54
C GLY A 13 -15.33 1.18 -13.72
N ALA A 14 -14.90 2.00 -12.77
CA ALA A 14 -13.58 2.61 -12.80
C ALA A 14 -12.49 1.63 -12.33
N GLU A 15 -11.30 1.74 -12.92
CA GLU A 15 -10.10 1.08 -12.41
C GLU A 15 -9.67 1.75 -11.10
N THR A 16 -9.37 0.94 -10.08
CA THR A 16 -9.03 1.43 -8.75
C THR A 16 -7.58 1.13 -8.39
N VAL A 17 -6.94 2.10 -7.71
CA VAL A 17 -5.60 1.96 -7.14
C VAL A 17 -5.71 2.10 -5.62
N TYR A 18 -5.08 1.19 -4.89
CA TYR A 18 -5.18 1.13 -3.43
C TYR A 18 -4.08 1.97 -2.79
N GLY A 19 -4.40 2.66 -1.67
CA GLY A 19 -3.44 3.53 -0.98
C GLY A 19 -2.23 2.79 -0.39
N ILE A 20 -2.36 1.47 -0.17
CA ILE A 20 -1.27 0.63 0.36
C ILE A 20 -0.09 0.53 -0.61
N ASP A 21 -0.36 0.58 -1.93
CA ASP A 21 0.68 0.59 -2.96
C ASP A 21 1.51 1.86 -2.85
N MET A 22 0.83 3.01 -2.78
CA MET A 22 1.49 4.30 -2.59
C MET A 22 2.31 4.34 -1.30
N LEU A 23 1.76 3.83 -0.19
CA LEU A 23 2.45 3.77 1.10
C LEU A 23 3.75 2.96 1.02
N ALA A 24 3.71 1.79 0.39
CA ALA A 24 4.89 0.94 0.23
C ALA A 24 5.96 1.63 -0.65
N TRP A 25 5.57 2.17 -1.80
CA TRP A 25 6.50 2.81 -2.73
C TRP A 25 7.13 4.09 -2.16
N GLN A 26 6.36 4.95 -1.51
CA GLN A 26 6.94 6.16 -0.91
C GLN A 26 7.90 5.81 0.23
N GLY A 27 7.62 4.77 1.01
CA GLY A 27 8.52 4.26 2.04
C GLY A 27 9.79 3.67 1.45
N ALA A 28 9.67 2.90 0.36
CA ALA A 28 10.79 2.33 -0.37
C ALA A 28 11.74 3.42 -0.90
N LEU A 29 11.20 4.46 -1.55
CA LEU A 29 11.99 5.59 -2.05
C LEU A 29 12.71 6.34 -0.93
N ALA A 30 12.05 6.56 0.21
CA ALA A 30 12.69 7.20 1.36
C ALA A 30 13.80 6.32 1.96
N PHE A 31 13.57 5.01 2.09
CA PHE A 31 14.54 4.04 2.57
C PHE A 31 15.79 4.01 1.68
N GLU A 32 15.61 3.90 0.37
CA GLU A 32 16.71 3.92 -0.61
C GLU A 32 17.49 5.23 -0.53
N LYS A 33 16.80 6.36 -0.43
CA LYS A 33 17.43 7.68 -0.31
C LYS A 33 18.30 7.82 0.94
N TRP A 34 17.88 7.24 2.06
CA TRP A 34 18.63 7.35 3.33
C TRP A 34 19.74 6.31 3.48
N THR A 35 19.52 5.09 2.97
CA THR A 35 20.43 3.97 3.21
C THR A 35 21.38 3.70 2.05
N GLY A 36 21.02 4.15 0.85
CA GLY A 36 21.70 3.75 -0.40
C GLY A 36 21.48 2.29 -0.78
N VAL A 37 20.64 1.55 -0.06
CA VAL A 37 20.33 0.14 -0.30
C VAL A 37 18.98 0.02 -0.97
N GLN A 38 18.89 -0.81 -2.02
CA GLN A 38 17.63 -1.09 -2.71
C GLN A 38 16.56 -1.60 -1.75
N ALA A 39 15.38 -0.99 -1.77
CA ALA A 39 14.30 -1.33 -0.87
C ALA A 39 13.56 -2.60 -1.34
N PRO A 40 13.27 -3.55 -0.43
CA PRO A 40 12.44 -4.71 -0.75
C PRO A 40 10.94 -4.33 -0.71
N VAL A 41 10.49 -3.52 -1.68
CA VAL A 41 9.14 -2.91 -1.69
C VAL A 41 8.00 -3.94 -1.58
N ASP A 42 8.14 -5.11 -2.20
CA ASP A 42 7.13 -6.19 -2.11
C ASP A 42 6.99 -6.71 -0.67
N LEU A 43 8.12 -6.87 0.04
CA LEU A 43 8.10 -7.27 1.45
C LEU A 43 7.46 -6.18 2.30
N MET A 44 7.82 -4.91 2.06
CA MET A 44 7.23 -3.77 2.78
C MET A 44 5.70 -3.73 2.61
N LYS A 45 5.22 -3.90 1.38
CA LYS A 45 3.78 -3.95 1.07
C LYS A 45 3.09 -5.11 1.79
N ARG A 46 3.62 -6.34 1.69
CA ARG A 46 3.01 -7.52 2.32
C ARG A 46 2.92 -7.39 3.84
N GLU A 47 3.98 -6.91 4.49
CA GLU A 47 3.98 -6.75 5.94
C GLU A 47 3.04 -5.65 6.41
N ALA A 48 2.92 -4.55 5.64
CA ALA A 48 1.95 -3.50 5.93
C ALA A 48 0.50 -4.02 5.85
N ILE A 49 0.17 -4.82 4.83
CA ILE A 49 -1.15 -5.47 4.70
C ILE A 49 -1.41 -6.39 5.89
N ARG A 50 -0.47 -7.28 6.21
CA ARG A 50 -0.59 -8.24 7.32
C ARG A 50 -0.84 -7.54 8.67
N LEU A 51 -0.18 -6.41 8.91
CA LEU A 51 -0.37 -5.65 10.15
C LEU A 51 -1.72 -4.93 10.17
N LEU A 52 -2.17 -4.34 9.06
CA LEU A 52 -3.48 -3.69 8.99
C LEU A 52 -4.62 -4.70 9.24
N GLU A 53 -4.54 -5.90 8.65
CA GLU A 53 -5.53 -6.96 8.86
C GLU A 53 -5.61 -7.40 10.33
N LYS A 54 -4.48 -7.42 11.04
CA LYS A 54 -4.44 -7.75 12.47
C LYS A 54 -5.10 -6.68 13.36
N HIS A 55 -5.16 -5.43 12.90
CA HIS A 55 -5.74 -4.31 13.65
C HIS A 55 -7.21 -4.03 13.28
N GLU A 56 -7.77 -4.67 12.24
CA GLU A 56 -9.20 -4.61 11.89
C GLU A 56 -10.05 -5.65 12.68
N THR A 57 -9.44 -6.57 13.43
CA THR A 57 -10.09 -7.50 14.39
C THR A 57 -10.08 -6.97 15.82
#